data_AF-A0A6H1JQQ6-F1
#
_entry.id   AF-A0A6H1JQQ6-F1
#
_cell.length_a   1.000
_cell.length_b   1.000
_cell.length_c   1.000
_cell.angle_alpha   90.00
_cell.angle_beta   90.00
_cell.angle_gamma   90.00
#
_symmetry.space_group_name_H-M   'P 1'
#
loop_
_entity.id
_entity.type
_entity.pdbx_description
1 polymer ?
#
loop_
_entity_poly.entity_id
_entity_poly.type
_entity_poly.pdbx_seq_one_letter_code
_entity_poly.pdbx_strand_id
1 'polypeptide(L)'
;MTTSSVMFVNEGIFGVSDDAQVPMETVRWSNGLAAPMDHGAWILTGINTGPVRVEAHCLDTAPPVEATGWEEIVEISVRSTAGDLRINSGYEVTPDALPVLNPQGPGWYRMRVHASGRSTNPDGVGDEPVEGYLITVWPQEPAESVVIRSSKMIDEALLANADTTSEETITHATPKPDDTAESDRKSDTRARLLRSLQDD
;
A
#
# COMPACT_ATOMS: atom_id res chain seq x y z
N MET A 1 -3.85 -14.79 -15.43
CA MET A 1 -2.51 -14.65 -16.05
C MET A 1 -1.59 -14.08 -14.99
N THR A 2 -0.43 -14.67 -14.76
CA THR A 2 0.55 -14.16 -13.80
C THR A 2 1.47 -13.21 -14.55
N THR A 3 1.46 -11.93 -14.16
CA THR A 3 2.40 -10.96 -14.71
C THR A 3 3.29 -10.44 -13.59
N SER A 4 4.60 -10.63 -13.76
CA SER A 4 5.63 -10.00 -12.93
C SER A 4 6.26 -8.84 -13.69
N SER A 5 6.56 -7.75 -13.01
CA SER A 5 7.19 -6.56 -13.58
C SER A 5 8.15 -5.94 -12.58
N VAL A 6 9.19 -5.30 -13.09
CA VAL A 6 10.04 -4.43 -12.28
C VAL A 6 9.43 -3.03 -12.35
N MET A 7 9.20 -2.43 -11.19
CA MET A 7 8.62 -1.11 -11.06
C MET A 7 9.59 -0.24 -10.27
N PHE A 8 9.83 0.99 -10.73
CA PHE A 8 10.60 1.95 -9.96
C PHE A 8 9.72 2.57 -8.88
N VAL A 9 10.20 2.55 -7.65
CA VAL A 9 9.55 3.15 -6.50
C VAL A 9 10.35 4.37 -6.07
N ASN A 10 9.64 5.44 -5.75
CA ASN A 10 10.20 6.62 -5.12
C ASN A 10 9.46 6.93 -3.82
N GLU A 11 10.18 7.47 -2.85
CA GLU A 11 9.67 7.80 -1.51
C GLU A 11 9.04 6.61 -0.77
N GLY A 12 9.51 5.41 -1.11
CA GLY A 12 9.26 4.15 -0.45
C GLY A 12 7.81 3.70 -0.41
N ILE A 13 7.02 4.08 -1.42
CA ILE A 13 5.61 3.71 -1.57
C ILE A 13 5.25 3.44 -3.03
N PHE A 14 4.25 2.58 -3.22
CA PHE A 14 3.54 2.48 -4.48
C PHE A 14 2.04 2.24 -4.23
N GLY A 15 1.21 2.65 -5.17
CA GLY A 15 -0.24 2.65 -5.04
C GLY A 15 -0.89 1.42 -5.64
N VAL A 16 -2.02 1.03 -5.07
CA VAL A 16 -3.04 0.22 -5.71
C VAL A 16 -4.33 1.01 -5.66
N SER A 17 -4.77 1.59 -6.78
CA SER A 17 -5.88 2.55 -6.77
C SER A 17 -6.79 2.45 -7.97
N ASP A 18 -8.04 2.85 -7.75
CA ASP A 18 -9.14 2.83 -8.70
C ASP A 18 -9.41 4.21 -9.34
N ASP A 19 -8.41 5.07 -9.28
CA ASP A 19 -8.33 6.36 -9.95
C ASP A 19 -6.83 6.69 -10.13
N ALA A 20 -6.51 7.45 -11.18
CA ALA A 20 -5.13 7.75 -11.56
C ALA A 20 -4.39 8.61 -10.53
N GLN A 21 -5.08 9.22 -9.56
CA GLN A 21 -4.48 9.99 -8.47
C GLN A 21 -5.26 9.77 -7.18
N VAL A 22 -4.63 9.18 -6.16
CA VAL A 22 -5.24 9.11 -4.83
C VAL A 22 -4.77 10.28 -3.98
N PRO A 23 -5.67 11.11 -3.47
CA PRO A 23 -5.31 12.08 -2.44
C PRO A 23 -4.85 11.34 -1.17
N MET A 24 -3.59 11.53 -0.80
CA MET A 24 -2.96 10.94 0.39
C MET A 24 -3.73 11.21 1.69
N GLU A 25 -4.53 12.27 1.72
CA GLU A 25 -5.37 12.73 2.84
C GLU A 25 -6.44 11.69 3.26
N THR A 26 -6.59 10.61 2.50
CA THR A 26 -7.56 9.54 2.78
C THR A 26 -6.97 8.37 3.57
N VAL A 27 -5.67 8.37 3.86
CA VAL A 27 -5.07 7.33 4.71
C VAL A 27 -5.54 7.53 6.14
N ARG A 28 -6.06 6.45 6.73
CA ARG A 28 -6.59 6.47 8.11
C ARG A 28 -5.70 5.70 9.09
N TRP A 29 -4.97 4.70 8.62
CA TRP A 29 -4.08 3.86 9.43
C TRP A 29 -3.20 3.00 8.52
N SER A 30 -2.13 2.40 9.06
CA SER A 30 -1.24 1.48 8.35
C SER A 30 -0.87 0.28 9.22
N ASN A 31 -0.64 -0.89 8.63
CA ASN A 31 0.00 -2.02 9.32
C ASN A 31 1.52 -2.09 9.06
N GLY A 32 2.11 -1.04 8.49
CA GLY A 32 3.54 -1.01 8.14
C GLY A 32 3.90 -1.68 6.81
N LEU A 33 2.97 -2.40 6.18
CA LEU A 33 3.10 -2.95 4.83
C LEU A 33 2.02 -2.40 3.87
N ALA A 34 0.79 -2.26 4.34
CA ALA A 34 -0.32 -1.71 3.58
C ALA A 34 -1.08 -0.66 4.39
N ALA A 35 -1.47 0.42 3.71
CA ALA A 35 -2.25 1.51 4.25
C ALA A 35 -3.51 1.72 3.38
N PRO A 36 -4.66 1.15 3.75
CA PRO A 36 -5.90 1.27 2.98
C PRO A 36 -6.45 2.70 2.97
N MET A 37 -7.19 3.01 1.90
CA MET A 37 -7.79 4.31 1.59
C MET A 37 -9.19 4.12 0.97
N ASP A 38 -9.93 5.21 0.81
CA ASP A 38 -11.29 5.19 0.25
C ASP A 38 -11.37 4.61 -1.18
N HIS A 39 -10.30 4.75 -1.98
CA HIS A 39 -10.23 4.31 -3.38
C HIS A 39 -8.99 3.45 -3.68
N GLY A 40 -8.49 2.70 -2.71
CA GLY A 40 -7.31 1.87 -2.89
C GLY A 40 -6.50 1.64 -1.62
N ALA A 41 -5.19 1.51 -1.79
CA ALA A 41 -4.22 1.44 -0.71
C ALA A 41 -2.84 1.87 -1.17
N TRP A 42 -2.03 2.38 -0.23
CA TRP A 42 -0.58 2.46 -0.40
C TRP A 42 0.09 1.19 0.10
N ILE A 43 1.10 0.74 -0.62
CA ILE A 43 1.99 -0.34 -0.21
C ILE A 43 3.34 0.29 0.16
N LEU A 44 3.82 -0.02 1.36
CA LEU A 44 5.05 0.53 1.91
C LEU A 44 6.23 -0.37 1.58
N THR A 45 7.31 0.23 1.08
CA THR A 45 8.56 -0.47 0.78
C THR A 45 9.59 -0.36 1.90
N GLY A 46 10.56 -1.27 1.89
CA GLY A 46 11.70 -1.20 2.80
C GLY A 46 12.68 -0.11 2.37
N ILE A 47 13.04 -0.09 1.09
CA ILE A 47 13.80 0.97 0.43
C ILE A 47 13.02 2.27 0.37
N ASN A 48 13.74 3.39 0.24
CA ASN A 48 13.15 4.68 -0.11
C ASN A 48 13.05 4.86 -1.63
N THR A 49 14.09 4.51 -2.38
CA THR A 49 14.10 4.73 -3.83
C THR A 49 14.82 3.59 -4.54
N GLY A 50 14.22 3.09 -5.62
CA GLY A 50 14.83 2.05 -6.43
C GLY A 50 13.81 1.11 -7.07
N PRO A 51 14.27 0.15 -7.87
CA PRO A 51 13.39 -0.84 -8.46
C PRO A 51 12.91 -1.86 -7.42
N VAL A 52 11.68 -2.33 -7.57
CA VAL A 52 11.12 -3.48 -6.84
C VAL A 52 10.48 -4.44 -7.83
N ARG A 53 10.37 -5.72 -7.45
CA ARG A 53 9.65 -6.72 -8.25
C ARG A 53 8.21 -6.81 -7.76
N VAL A 54 7.26 -6.59 -8.66
CA VAL A 54 5.82 -6.68 -8.37
C VAL A 54 5.18 -7.76 -9.24
N GLU A 55 4.41 -8.62 -8.61
CA GLU A 55 3.54 -9.59 -9.25
C GLU A 55 2.08 -9.32 -8.85
N ALA A 56 1.16 -9.48 -9.79
CA ALA A 56 -0.23 -9.13 -9.62
C ALA A 56 -1.16 -10.26 -10.06
N HIS A 57 -2.10 -10.63 -9.19
CA HIS A 57 -3.13 -11.61 -9.44
C HIS A 57 -4.51 -11.05 -9.13
N CYS A 58 -5.45 -11.25 -10.07
CA CYS A 58 -6.87 -11.13 -9.81
C CYS A 58 -7.49 -12.53 -9.86
N LEU A 59 -8.28 -12.86 -8.83
CA LEU A 59 -8.97 -14.14 -8.68
C LEU A 59 -10.45 -13.90 -8.36
N ASP A 60 -11.28 -14.90 -8.60
CA ASP A 60 -12.72 -14.81 -8.27
C ASP A 60 -13.00 -15.12 -6.79
N THR A 61 -12.08 -15.80 -6.11
CA THR A 61 -12.22 -16.21 -4.71
C THR A 61 -10.88 -16.15 -3.97
N ALA A 62 -10.95 -16.18 -2.64
CA ALA A 62 -9.77 -16.17 -1.78
C ALA A 62 -8.87 -17.40 -2.04
N PRO A 63 -7.59 -17.22 -2.40
CA PRO A 63 -6.66 -18.33 -2.51
C PRO A 63 -6.22 -18.80 -1.11
N PRO A 64 -5.78 -20.07 -0.98
CA PRO A 64 -5.06 -20.53 0.21
C PRO A 64 -3.89 -19.61 0.55
N VAL A 65 -3.52 -19.55 1.82
CA VAL A 65 -2.37 -18.77 2.27
C VAL A 65 -1.10 -19.58 2.05
N GLU A 66 -0.31 -19.19 1.04
CA GLU A 66 1.00 -19.77 0.76
C GLU A 66 2.10 -18.88 1.35
N ALA A 67 2.59 -19.23 2.54
CA ALA A 67 3.55 -18.38 3.26
C ALA A 67 5.03 -18.67 2.96
N THR A 68 5.32 -19.73 2.21
CA THR A 68 6.69 -20.14 1.90
C THR A 68 7.38 -19.11 1.01
N GLY A 69 8.56 -18.63 1.43
CA GLY A 69 9.34 -17.64 0.68
C GLY A 69 8.94 -16.18 0.89
N TRP A 70 7.88 -15.91 1.66
CA TRP A 70 7.43 -14.56 2.02
C TRP A 70 7.76 -14.25 3.47
N GLU A 71 8.23 -13.03 3.73
CA GLU A 71 8.59 -12.55 5.07
C GLU A 71 7.39 -11.94 5.78
N GLU A 72 6.52 -11.27 5.02
CA GLU A 72 5.35 -10.56 5.52
C GLU A 72 4.13 -10.86 4.64
N ILE A 73 2.97 -10.97 5.28
CA ILE A 73 1.69 -11.22 4.61
C ILE A 73 0.60 -10.48 5.36
N VAL A 74 -0.07 -9.55 4.68
CA VAL A 74 -1.22 -8.82 5.22
C VAL A 74 -2.40 -8.90 4.27
N GLU A 75 -3.59 -8.88 4.83
CA GLU A 75 -4.83 -8.72 4.09
C GLU A 75 -5.59 -7.48 4.53
N ILE A 76 -6.03 -6.69 3.56
CA ILE A 76 -6.85 -5.49 3.75
C ILE A 76 -8.02 -5.48 2.77
N SER A 77 -9.05 -4.70 3.08
CA SER A 77 -10.15 -4.45 2.16
C SER A 77 -9.97 -3.11 1.46
N VAL A 78 -10.23 -3.07 0.16
CA VAL A 78 -10.18 -1.87 -0.68
C VAL A 78 -11.47 -1.74 -1.48
N ARG A 79 -11.87 -0.50 -1.77
CA ARG A 79 -13.05 -0.22 -2.59
C ARG A 79 -12.63 0.27 -3.97
N SER A 80 -13.24 -0.29 -5.00
CA SER A 80 -13.24 0.26 -6.34
C SER A 80 -14.63 0.82 -6.67
N THR A 81 -14.67 2.07 -7.05
CA THR A 81 -15.82 2.84 -7.53
C THR A 81 -15.94 2.91 -9.06
N ALA A 82 -14.83 3.05 -9.78
CA ALA A 82 -14.75 3.19 -11.23
C ALA A 82 -14.60 1.86 -11.96
N GLY A 83 -14.06 0.84 -11.29
CA GLY A 83 -13.84 -0.49 -11.88
C GLY A 83 -12.50 -0.62 -12.58
N ASP A 84 -11.50 0.19 -12.23
CA ASP A 84 -10.17 0.24 -12.86
C ASP A 84 -9.06 0.27 -11.80
N LEU A 85 -9.09 -0.68 -10.86
CA LEU A 85 -8.11 -0.83 -9.79
C LEU A 85 -6.78 -1.30 -10.39
N ARG A 86 -5.74 -0.45 -10.32
CA ARG A 86 -4.43 -0.70 -10.90
C ARG A 86 -3.31 -0.46 -9.89
N ILE A 87 -2.24 -1.22 -10.06
CA ILE A 87 -0.97 -0.90 -9.42
C ILE A 87 -0.39 0.33 -10.10
N ASN A 88 0.17 1.26 -9.34
CA ASN A 88 0.85 2.43 -9.86
C ASN A 88 2.07 2.76 -9.01
N SER A 89 3.10 3.35 -9.62
CA SER A 89 4.34 3.69 -8.91
C SER A 89 4.19 4.93 -8.01
N GLY A 90 3.05 5.62 -8.04
CA GLY A 90 2.84 6.91 -7.37
C GLY A 90 3.51 8.13 -8.03
N TYR A 91 4.55 7.94 -8.85
CA TYR A 91 5.37 9.05 -9.40
C TYR A 91 5.66 8.94 -10.90
N GLU A 92 5.91 7.74 -11.41
CA GLU A 92 6.25 7.46 -12.81
C GLU A 92 5.16 6.65 -13.54
N VAL A 93 5.30 6.53 -14.85
CA VAL A 93 4.46 5.66 -15.68
C VAL A 93 4.55 4.23 -15.17
N THR A 94 3.39 3.67 -14.82
CA THR A 94 3.27 2.28 -14.37
C THR A 94 3.72 1.35 -15.51
N PRO A 95 4.42 0.25 -15.23
CA PRO A 95 4.70 -0.74 -16.26
C PRO A 95 3.40 -1.24 -16.90
N ASP A 96 3.25 -1.06 -18.23
CA ASP A 96 2.08 -1.48 -19.03
C ASP A 96 1.74 -2.98 -18.91
N ALA A 97 2.63 -3.77 -18.33
CA ALA A 97 2.50 -5.21 -18.19
C ALA A 97 1.59 -5.65 -17.03
N LEU A 98 1.35 -4.81 -16.02
CA LEU A 98 0.51 -5.19 -14.87
C LEU A 98 -1.00 -5.13 -15.22
N PRO A 99 -1.77 -6.17 -14.86
CA PRO A 99 -3.20 -6.23 -15.19
C PRO A 99 -4.04 -5.29 -14.32
N VAL A 100 -5.25 -4.99 -14.80
CA VAL A 100 -6.33 -4.47 -13.94
C VAL A 100 -6.70 -5.54 -12.91
N LEU A 101 -6.81 -5.15 -11.64
CA LEU A 101 -6.97 -6.05 -10.50
C LEU A 101 -8.42 -6.43 -10.19
N ASN A 102 -9.38 -5.80 -10.84
CA ASN A 102 -10.81 -5.97 -10.63
C ASN A 102 -11.61 -6.00 -11.95
N PRO A 103 -11.31 -6.94 -12.87
CA PRO A 103 -12.05 -7.11 -14.13
C PRO A 103 -13.56 -7.35 -13.93
N GLN A 104 -14.01 -7.69 -12.72
CA GLN A 104 -15.42 -7.81 -12.36
C GLN A 104 -16.14 -6.45 -12.18
N GLY A 105 -15.40 -5.34 -12.17
CA GLY A 105 -15.91 -3.97 -12.13
C GLY A 105 -15.90 -3.32 -10.74
N PRO A 106 -16.71 -2.28 -10.51
CA PRO A 106 -16.81 -1.61 -9.22
C PRO A 106 -17.29 -2.55 -8.09
N GLY A 107 -16.79 -2.36 -6.87
CA GLY A 107 -17.19 -3.13 -5.70
C GLY A 107 -16.16 -3.11 -4.57
N TRP A 108 -16.44 -3.91 -3.55
CA TRP A 108 -15.49 -4.22 -2.49
C TRP A 108 -14.63 -5.41 -2.86
N TYR A 109 -13.34 -5.30 -2.55
CA TYR A 109 -12.34 -6.31 -2.82
C TYR A 109 -11.50 -6.55 -1.58
N ARG A 110 -11.09 -7.80 -1.38
CA ARG A 110 -10.02 -8.15 -0.45
C ARG A 110 -8.71 -8.17 -1.24
N MET A 111 -7.67 -7.59 -0.65
CA MET A 111 -6.32 -7.56 -1.19
C MET A 111 -5.36 -8.21 -0.19
N ARG A 112 -4.63 -9.22 -0.65
CA ARG A 112 -3.50 -9.82 0.07
C ARG A 112 -2.20 -9.32 -0.52
N VAL A 113 -1.35 -8.81 0.35
CA VAL A 113 -0.01 -8.31 0.02
C VAL A 113 1.00 -9.24 0.67
N HIS A 114 1.83 -9.88 -0.14
CA HIS A 114 3.02 -10.57 0.34
C HIS A 114 4.24 -9.72 0.05
N ALA A 115 5.18 -9.68 0.99
CA ALA A 115 6.45 -8.99 0.81
C ALA A 115 7.64 -9.81 1.27
N SER A 116 8.78 -9.60 0.62
CA SER A 116 10.07 -10.15 1.00
C SER A 116 11.19 -9.17 0.66
N GLY A 117 12.29 -9.24 1.41
CA GLY A 117 13.50 -8.47 1.14
C GLY A 117 13.47 -7.03 1.67
N ARG A 118 12.37 -6.58 2.28
CA ARG A 118 12.20 -5.20 2.78
C ARG A 118 13.24 -4.77 3.81
N SER A 119 13.82 -5.73 4.53
CA SER A 119 14.87 -5.44 5.52
C SER A 119 16.29 -5.39 4.94
N THR A 120 16.44 -5.64 3.63
CA THR A 120 17.75 -5.76 2.97
C THR A 120 18.46 -4.42 2.82
N ASN A 121 17.72 -3.36 2.48
CA ASN A 121 18.26 -2.02 2.29
C ASN A 121 17.30 -0.95 2.87
N PRO A 122 17.10 -0.95 4.20
CA PRO A 122 16.09 -0.12 4.85
C PRO A 122 16.35 1.37 4.60
N ASP A 123 15.33 2.09 4.15
CA ASP A 123 15.36 3.51 3.76
C ASP A 123 16.40 3.86 2.67
N GLY A 124 17.01 2.84 2.06
CA GLY A 124 18.11 3.01 1.15
C GLY A 124 17.67 3.43 -0.25
N VAL A 125 18.68 3.80 -1.04
CA VAL A 125 18.56 4.00 -2.48
C VAL A 125 19.33 2.87 -3.18
N GLY A 126 18.75 2.24 -4.19
CA GLY A 126 19.38 1.13 -4.91
C GLY A 126 18.96 1.06 -6.38
N ASP A 127 19.73 0.29 -7.15
CA ASP A 127 19.54 0.04 -8.58
C ASP A 127 19.16 -1.42 -8.89
N GLU A 128 19.16 -2.30 -7.89
CA GLU A 128 18.74 -3.70 -8.00
C GLU A 128 17.40 -3.97 -7.28
N PRO A 129 16.49 -4.78 -7.86
CA PRO A 129 15.20 -5.10 -7.25
C PRO A 129 15.33 -6.18 -6.16
N VAL A 130 15.82 -5.76 -4.99
CA VAL A 130 16.02 -6.64 -3.83
C VAL A 130 14.72 -6.95 -3.07
N GLU A 131 13.65 -6.20 -3.32
CA GLU A 131 12.33 -6.41 -2.73
C GLU A 131 11.35 -7.06 -3.71
N GLY A 132 10.56 -7.99 -3.20
CA GLY A 132 9.51 -8.69 -3.93
C GLY A 132 8.14 -8.45 -3.31
N TYR A 133 7.15 -8.20 -4.16
CA TYR A 133 5.75 -7.97 -3.79
C TYR A 133 4.83 -8.84 -4.62
N LEU A 134 3.91 -9.54 -3.97
CA LEU A 134 2.78 -10.21 -4.62
C LEU A 134 1.46 -9.62 -4.14
N ILE A 135 0.76 -8.97 -5.06
CA ILE A 135 -0.55 -8.35 -4.85
C ILE A 135 -1.63 -9.28 -5.42
N THR A 136 -2.44 -9.87 -4.54
CA THR A 136 -3.56 -10.72 -4.96
C THR A 136 -4.88 -10.10 -4.54
N VAL A 137 -5.82 -9.97 -5.48
CA VAL A 137 -7.12 -9.32 -5.27
C VAL A 137 -8.26 -10.26 -5.65
N TRP A 138 -9.33 -10.28 -4.85
CA TRP A 138 -10.57 -10.99 -5.16
C TRP A 138 -11.80 -10.26 -4.60
N PRO A 139 -12.99 -10.40 -5.22
CA PRO A 139 -14.23 -9.82 -4.70
C PRO A 139 -14.55 -10.33 -3.29
N GLN A 140 -14.82 -9.42 -2.36
CA GLN A 140 -15.24 -9.76 -0.99
C GLN A 140 -15.86 -8.53 -0.31
N GLU A 141 -16.88 -8.75 0.52
CA GLU A 141 -17.36 -7.73 1.46
C GLU A 141 -16.23 -7.23 2.38
N PRO A 142 -16.28 -5.97 2.84
CA PRO A 142 -15.22 -5.41 3.67
C PRO A 142 -15.10 -6.17 5.00
N ALA A 143 -13.87 -6.46 5.37
CA ALA A 143 -13.50 -7.11 6.62
C ALA A 143 -12.30 -6.41 7.24
N GLU A 144 -12.10 -6.59 8.54
CA GLU A 144 -10.95 -6.03 9.25
C GLU A 144 -9.62 -6.48 8.63
N SER A 145 -8.60 -5.64 8.80
CA SER A 145 -7.25 -5.99 8.36
C SER A 145 -6.70 -7.14 9.18
N VAL A 146 -5.99 -8.05 8.53
CA VAL A 146 -5.37 -9.20 9.17
C VAL A 146 -3.89 -9.25 8.81
N VAL A 147 -3.03 -9.28 9.83
CA VAL A 147 -1.61 -9.62 9.66
C VAL A 147 -1.49 -11.14 9.79
N ILE A 148 -1.26 -11.80 8.66
CA ILE A 148 -1.11 -13.27 8.59
C ILE A 148 0.32 -13.66 8.95
N ARG A 149 1.30 -12.86 8.52
CA ARG A 149 2.71 -13.03 8.85
C ARG A 149 3.34 -11.66 9.07
N SER A 150 3.96 -11.50 10.23
CA SER A 150 4.59 -10.25 10.63
C SER A 150 6.10 -10.30 10.47
N SER A 151 6.72 -9.11 10.45
CA SER A 151 8.14 -8.89 10.66
C SER A 151 8.33 -7.76 11.67
N LYS A 152 9.59 -7.49 12.05
CA LYS A 152 9.94 -6.36 12.91
C LYS A 152 9.38 -5.02 12.39
N MET A 153 9.33 -4.80 11.08
CA MET A 153 8.79 -3.55 10.51
C MET A 153 7.28 -3.41 10.72
N ILE A 154 6.52 -4.49 10.54
CA ILE A 154 5.08 -4.50 10.84
C ILE A 154 4.85 -4.34 12.34
N ASP A 155 5.60 -5.06 13.18
CA ASP A 155 5.46 -4.99 14.63
C ASP A 155 5.72 -3.56 15.15
N GLU A 156 6.79 -2.91 14.68
CA GLU A 156 7.13 -1.53 15.04
C GLU A 156 6.05 -0.54 14.58
N ALA A 157 5.51 -0.69 13.36
CA ALA A 157 4.43 0.14 12.86
C ALA A 157 3.12 -0.04 13.65
N LEU A 158 2.76 -1.27 14.00
CA LEU A 158 1.58 -1.55 14.81
C LEU A 158 1.70 -0.99 16.23
N LEU A 159 2.88 -1.10 16.85
CA LEU A 159 3.15 -0.48 18.15
C LEU A 159 3.02 1.04 18.09
N ALA A 160 3.61 1.66 17.07
CA ALA A 160 3.50 3.11 16.85
C ALA A 160 2.05 3.57 16.67
N ASN A 161 1.19 2.74 16.06
CA ASN A 161 -0.23 3.05 15.85
C ASN A 161 -1.13 2.71 17.05
N ALA A 162 -0.71 1.81 17.95
CA ALA A 162 -1.51 1.40 19.11
C ALA A 162 -1.49 2.44 20.25
N ASP A 163 -0.38 3.15 20.45
CA ASP A 163 -0.25 4.13 21.55
C ASP A 163 -1.25 5.29 21.46
N THR A 164 -1.80 5.57 20.27
CA THR A 164 -2.65 6.76 20.06
C THR A 164 -4.15 6.49 20.06
N THR A 165 -4.59 5.23 19.93
CA THR A 165 -6.02 4.87 20.00
C THR A 165 -6.60 5.12 21.41
N SER A 166 -5.75 5.33 22.42
CA SER A 166 -6.16 5.60 23.81
C SER A 166 -6.59 7.06 24.06
N GLU A 167 -6.28 8.00 23.16
CA GLU A 167 -6.48 9.45 23.41
C GLU A 167 -7.54 10.12 22.49
N GLU A 168 -8.01 9.49 21.41
CA GLU A 168 -8.96 10.10 20.47
C GLU A 168 -10.43 9.99 20.88
N THR A 169 -10.80 10.72 21.94
CA THR A 169 -12.12 11.32 22.05
C THR A 169 -11.90 12.83 22.14
N ILE A 170 -12.05 13.57 21.01
CA ILE A 170 -12.48 15.00 20.87
C ILE A 170 -11.94 15.65 19.54
N THR A 171 -12.85 15.76 18.55
CA THR A 171 -13.17 16.91 17.65
C THR A 171 -12.15 17.63 16.71
N HIS A 172 -12.22 17.32 15.40
CA HIS A 172 -12.39 18.12 14.15
C HIS A 172 -11.85 19.58 13.96
N ALA A 173 -11.08 19.86 12.87
CA ALA A 173 -11.29 20.96 11.88
C ALA A 173 -10.26 21.01 10.70
N THR A 174 -10.72 21.38 9.48
CA THR A 174 -9.96 21.42 8.20
C THR A 174 -9.40 22.82 7.82
N PRO A 175 -8.27 22.95 7.08
CA PRO A 175 -7.98 24.13 6.25
C PRO A 175 -7.69 23.85 4.75
N LYS A 176 -7.82 24.92 3.93
CA LYS A 176 -7.85 25.00 2.45
C LYS A 176 -6.48 24.90 1.74
N PRO A 177 -6.41 24.59 0.42
CA PRO A 177 -5.15 24.43 -0.30
C PRO A 177 -4.64 25.72 -0.97
N ASP A 178 -3.31 25.86 -1.05
CA ASP A 178 -2.59 26.87 -1.84
C ASP A 178 -1.55 26.18 -2.76
N ASP A 179 -1.31 26.77 -3.93
CA ASP A 179 -1.04 26.07 -5.20
C ASP A 179 0.45 26.06 -5.61
N THR A 180 1.36 25.76 -4.68
CA THR A 180 2.82 25.64 -4.99
C THR A 180 3.50 24.50 -4.20
N ALA A 181 2.72 23.55 -3.70
CA ALA A 181 3.08 22.61 -2.63
C ALA A 181 3.13 21.13 -3.05
N GLU A 182 3.36 20.82 -4.33
CA GLU A 182 3.24 19.43 -4.78
C GLU A 182 4.50 18.58 -4.56
N SER A 183 5.70 19.17 -4.64
CA SER A 183 6.96 18.44 -4.40
C SER A 183 7.28 18.27 -2.91
N ASP A 184 7.03 19.31 -2.10
CA ASP A 184 7.33 19.29 -0.66
C ASP A 184 6.30 18.48 0.16
N ARG A 185 5.06 18.31 -0.34
CA ARG A 185 4.02 17.47 0.29
C ARG A 185 4.30 15.96 0.14
N LYS A 186 5.10 15.57 -0.84
CA LYS A 186 5.32 14.16 -1.22
C LYS A 186 6.45 13.49 -0.43
N SER A 187 7.57 14.19 -0.17
CA SER A 187 8.65 13.65 0.69
C SER A 187 8.24 13.36 2.14
N ASP A 188 7.10 13.88 2.58
CA ASP A 188 6.52 13.60 3.90
C ASP A 188 5.57 12.38 3.89
N THR A 189 5.25 11.79 2.73
CA THR A 189 4.21 10.74 2.62
C THR A 189 4.54 9.47 3.37
N ARG A 190 5.68 8.84 3.09
CA ARG A 190 6.07 7.59 3.75
C ARG A 190 6.30 7.80 5.24
N ALA A 191 6.94 8.90 5.57
CA ALA A 191 7.14 9.26 6.95
C ALA A 191 5.79 9.49 7.65
N ARG A 192 4.78 10.10 7.02
CA ARG A 192 3.40 10.17 7.52
C ARG A 192 2.69 8.83 7.56
N LEU A 193 2.92 7.91 6.62
CA LEU A 193 2.32 6.58 6.64
C LEU A 193 2.89 5.70 7.76
N LEU A 194 4.18 5.85 8.03
CA LEU A 194 4.86 5.24 9.17
C LEU A 194 4.55 5.97 10.48
N ARG A 195 4.29 7.29 10.42
CA ARG A 195 3.97 8.19 11.54
C ARG A 195 2.53 8.72 11.46
N SER A 196 1.52 7.91 11.11
CA SER A 196 0.16 8.38 10.76
C SER A 196 -0.62 8.90 11.98
N LEU A 197 -0.02 9.86 12.70
CA LEU A 197 -0.34 10.36 14.04
C LEU A 197 0.37 11.71 14.37
N GLN A 198 0.87 12.49 13.41
CA GLN A 198 1.59 13.75 13.76
C GLN A 198 0.97 15.07 13.32
N ASP A 199 -0.02 15.10 12.43
CA ASP A 199 -0.62 16.38 12.03
C ASP A 199 -2.14 16.37 12.27
N ASP A 200 -2.56 16.91 13.42
CA ASP A 200 -3.77 17.72 13.60
C ASP A 200 -3.36 19.05 14.25
#